data_AF-A0A521PAD8-F1
#
_entry.id   AF-A0A521PAD8-F1
#
_cell.length_a   1.000
_cell.length_b   1.000
_cell.length_c   1.000
_cell.angle_alpha   90.00
_cell.angle_beta   90.00
_cell.angle_gamma   90.00
#
_symmetry.space_group_name_H-M   'P 1'
#
loop_
_entity.id
_entity.type
_entity.pdbx_description
1 polymer ?
#
loop_
_entity_poly.entity_id
_entity_poly.type
_entity_poly.pdbx_seq_one_letter_code
_entity_poly.pdbx_strand_id
1 'polypeptide(L)'
;MRPLPKTRYVTVAAETWGLIRGAYLSGLSAPTVAARFGVSVTALRKHAAREGWTKRAFAARQAAARSAPFDAVPAGDAPAGPAAGPPDEAAVLEAWRSPLQIRPDDLARRALANAAHALKAGEGLNAVRLARAATEIARLNSVLEWAGEDPAEAEARFEAGQAMMRMFLRERALNLAQDLVAGRDLPPEYEDLKIELARLAAVRAAAEAAEGAGGEG
;
A
#
# COMPACT_ATOMS: atom_id res chain seq x y z
N MET A 1 -44.01 7.83 -41.63
CA MET A 1 -42.54 7.93 -41.52
C MET A 1 -42.16 7.95 -40.05
N ARG A 2 -41.37 6.97 -39.56
CA ARG A 2 -40.89 6.99 -38.16
C ARG A 2 -39.87 8.13 -38.02
N PRO A 3 -39.98 9.00 -36.99
CA PRO A 3 -38.99 10.05 -36.78
C PRO A 3 -37.62 9.43 -36.47
N LEU A 4 -36.57 9.92 -37.15
CA LEU A 4 -35.20 9.52 -36.84
C LEU A 4 -34.91 9.90 -35.37
N PRO A 5 -34.24 9.04 -34.59
CA PRO A 5 -33.92 9.34 -33.20
C PRO A 5 -33.05 10.59 -33.13
N LYS A 6 -33.43 11.55 -32.28
CA LYS A 6 -32.64 12.76 -32.00
C LYS A 6 -31.28 12.33 -31.44
N THR A 7 -30.23 12.48 -32.23
CA THR A 7 -28.85 12.32 -31.78
C THR A 7 -28.57 13.36 -30.70
N ARG A 8 -28.51 12.91 -29.44
CA ARG A 8 -28.15 13.78 -28.32
C ARG A 8 -26.64 13.99 -28.37
N TYR A 9 -26.22 15.18 -28.79
CA TYR A 9 -24.82 15.57 -28.76
C TYR A 9 -24.38 15.75 -27.31
N VAL A 10 -23.53 14.86 -26.82
CA VAL A 10 -22.92 14.96 -25.48
C VAL A 10 -21.61 15.71 -25.64
N THR A 11 -21.56 16.94 -25.13
CA THR A 11 -20.31 17.68 -24.97
C THR A 11 -19.67 17.25 -23.66
N VAL A 12 -18.41 16.85 -23.74
CA VAL A 12 -17.67 16.29 -22.61
C VAL A 12 -16.59 17.29 -22.20
N ALA A 13 -16.53 17.61 -20.90
CA ALA A 13 -15.54 18.53 -20.34
C ALA A 13 -14.10 17.99 -20.48
N ALA A 14 -13.10 18.88 -20.48
CA ALA A 14 -11.70 18.52 -20.64
C ALA A 14 -11.20 17.55 -19.54
N GLU A 15 -11.68 17.75 -18.31
CA GLU A 15 -11.38 16.88 -17.16
C GLU A 15 -11.89 15.44 -17.38
N THR A 16 -13.10 15.30 -17.91
CA THR A 16 -13.69 14.00 -18.24
C THR A 16 -12.91 13.31 -19.36
N TRP A 17 -12.37 14.05 -20.33
CA TRP A 17 -11.46 13.48 -21.34
C TRP A 17 -10.15 12.95 -20.73
N GLY A 18 -9.65 13.56 -19.66
CA GLY A 18 -8.54 13.03 -18.87
C GLY A 18 -8.85 11.65 -18.26
N LEU A 19 -10.04 11.48 -17.69
CA LEU A 19 -10.51 10.20 -17.13
C LEU A 19 -10.71 9.14 -18.22
N ILE A 20 -11.30 9.52 -19.36
CA ILE A 20 -11.47 8.65 -20.54
C ILE A 20 -10.10 8.18 -21.04
N ARG A 21 -9.10 9.06 -21.12
CA ARG A 21 -7.74 8.74 -21.54
C ARG A 21 -7.09 7.71 -20.61
N GLY A 22 -7.18 7.91 -19.29
CA GLY A 22 -6.66 6.97 -18.30
C GLY A 22 -7.29 5.58 -18.45
N ALA A 23 -8.61 5.51 -18.53
CA ALA A 23 -9.35 4.26 -18.72
C ALA A 23 -9.04 3.57 -20.07
N TYR A 24 -8.86 4.34 -21.15
CA TYR A 24 -8.54 3.79 -22.46
C TYR A 24 -7.11 3.23 -22.54
N LEU A 25 -6.16 3.90 -21.92
CA LEU A 25 -4.75 3.49 -21.90
C LEU A 25 -4.44 2.39 -20.88
N SER A 26 -5.27 2.21 -19.85
CA SER A 26 -5.13 1.13 -18.85
C SER A 26 -5.44 -0.27 -19.40
N GLY A 27 -5.91 -0.37 -20.64
CA GLY A 27 -6.14 -1.65 -21.33
C GLY A 27 -7.60 -1.92 -21.67
N LEU A 28 -8.56 -1.17 -21.12
CA LEU A 28 -9.98 -1.34 -21.46
C LEU A 28 -10.24 -1.14 -22.96
N SER A 29 -11.24 -1.84 -23.48
CA SER A 29 -11.62 -1.75 -24.88
C SER A 29 -12.31 -0.40 -25.17
N ALA A 30 -12.15 0.13 -26.39
CA ALA A 30 -12.81 1.37 -26.82
C ALA A 30 -14.35 1.36 -26.62
N PRO A 31 -15.09 0.28 -26.97
CA PRO A 31 -16.54 0.23 -26.73
C PRO A 31 -16.89 0.22 -25.24
N THR A 32 -16.11 -0.45 -24.39
CA THR A 32 -16.31 -0.46 -22.94
C THR A 32 -16.14 0.95 -22.34
N VAL A 33 -15.09 1.67 -22.72
CA VAL A 33 -14.85 3.04 -22.25
C VAL A 33 -15.92 3.99 -22.78
N ALA A 34 -16.29 3.86 -24.06
CA ALA A 34 -17.33 4.65 -24.68
C ALA A 34 -18.69 4.51 -23.96
N ALA A 35 -19.11 3.28 -23.65
CA ALA A 35 -20.33 3.00 -22.91
C ALA A 35 -20.29 3.59 -21.48
N ARG A 36 -19.15 3.45 -20.79
CA ARG A 36 -18.98 3.94 -19.41
C ARG A 36 -19.12 5.45 -19.28
N PHE A 37 -18.62 6.20 -20.25
CA PHE A 37 -18.60 7.67 -20.22
C PHE A 37 -19.66 8.32 -21.12
N GLY A 38 -20.56 7.53 -21.72
CA GLY A 38 -21.64 8.03 -22.57
C GLY A 38 -21.16 8.71 -23.85
N VAL A 39 -19.99 8.35 -24.37
CA VAL A 39 -19.41 8.90 -25.60
C VAL A 39 -19.47 7.88 -26.73
N SER A 40 -19.43 8.34 -27.99
CA SER A 40 -19.31 7.43 -29.13
C SER A 40 -17.87 6.93 -29.30
N VAL A 41 -17.71 5.69 -29.75
CA VAL A 41 -16.39 5.10 -30.04
C VAL A 41 -15.62 5.92 -31.08
N THR A 42 -16.34 6.47 -32.06
CA THR A 42 -15.79 7.33 -33.12
C THR A 42 -15.27 8.65 -32.55
N ALA A 43 -16.01 9.29 -31.62
CA ALA A 43 -15.55 10.50 -30.96
C ALA A 43 -14.31 10.24 -30.10
N LEU A 44 -14.28 9.12 -29.35
CA LEU A 44 -13.11 8.72 -28.56
C LEU A 44 -11.88 8.53 -29.44
N ARG A 45 -11.99 7.79 -30.55
CA ARG A 45 -10.86 7.58 -31.48
C ARG A 45 -10.40 8.87 -32.13
N LYS A 46 -11.31 9.75 -32.54
CA LYS A 46 -10.99 11.06 -33.13
C LYS A 46 -10.25 11.95 -32.13
N HIS A 47 -10.68 11.95 -30.87
CA HIS A 47 -10.02 12.70 -29.79
C HIS A 47 -8.63 12.13 -29.50
N ALA A 48 -8.50 10.80 -29.39
CA ALA A 48 -7.23 10.12 -29.16
C ALA A 48 -6.22 10.35 -30.28
N ALA A 49 -6.67 10.41 -31.54
CA ALA A 49 -5.82 10.74 -32.68
C ALA A 49 -5.39 12.21 -32.65
N ARG A 50 -6.32 13.14 -32.38
CA ARG A 50 -6.04 14.58 -32.32
C ARG A 50 -5.04 14.96 -31.22
N GLU A 51 -5.13 14.30 -30.07
CA GLU A 51 -4.27 14.57 -28.92
C GLU A 51 -3.09 13.57 -28.80
N GLY A 52 -2.94 12.68 -29.78
CA GLY A 52 -1.78 11.79 -29.89
C GLY A 52 -1.68 10.67 -28.85
N TRP A 53 -2.72 10.39 -28.05
CA TRP A 53 -2.71 9.31 -27.06
C TRP A 53 -3.30 7.98 -27.57
N THR A 54 -3.03 7.63 -28.83
CA THR A 54 -3.43 6.30 -29.34
C THR A 54 -2.69 5.17 -28.62
N LYS A 55 -3.30 3.98 -28.50
CA LYS A 55 -2.65 2.80 -27.88
C LYS A 55 -1.30 2.48 -28.52
N ARG A 56 -1.17 2.65 -29.84
CA ARG A 56 0.08 2.45 -30.59
C ARG A 56 1.15 3.47 -30.18
N ALA A 57 0.81 4.77 -30.13
CA ALA A 57 1.74 5.82 -29.73
C ALA A 57 2.17 5.66 -28.26
N PHE A 58 1.25 5.26 -27.39
CA PHE A 58 1.54 4.97 -25.99
C PHE A 58 2.46 3.75 -25.83
N ALA A 59 2.18 2.66 -26.55
CA ALA A 59 3.04 1.47 -26.56
C ALA A 59 4.45 1.78 -27.11
N ALA A 60 4.55 2.55 -28.19
CA ALA A 60 5.82 3.00 -28.74
C ALA A 60 6.61 3.87 -27.75
N ARG A 61 5.93 4.79 -27.04
CA ARG A 61 6.56 5.60 -25.99
C ARG A 61 7.04 4.76 -24.80
N GLN A 62 6.25 3.78 -24.38
CA GLN A 62 6.66 2.85 -23.32
C GLN A 62 7.79 1.91 -23.77
N ALA A 63 7.82 1.51 -25.04
CA ALA A 63 8.93 0.74 -25.60
C ALA A 63 10.19 1.61 -25.63
N ALA A 64 10.11 2.84 -26.13
CA ALA A 64 11.23 3.79 -26.12
C ALA A 64 11.75 4.08 -24.70
N ALA A 65 10.86 4.21 -23.71
CA ALA A 65 11.25 4.40 -22.31
C ALA A 65 11.95 3.18 -21.70
N ARG A 66 11.61 1.96 -22.15
CA ARG A 66 12.27 0.72 -21.72
C ARG A 66 13.57 0.43 -22.47
N SER A 67 13.66 0.89 -23.72
CA SER A 67 14.83 0.72 -24.61
C SER A 67 15.82 1.88 -24.54
N ALA A 68 15.50 2.96 -23.80
CA ALA A 68 16.44 3.99 -23.47
C ALA A 68 17.61 3.34 -22.71
N PRO A 69 18.85 3.39 -23.23
CA PRO A 69 19.99 2.83 -22.53
C PRO A 69 20.09 3.48 -21.16
N PHE A 70 20.31 2.65 -20.15
CA PHE A 70 20.59 3.07 -18.79
C PHE A 70 22.03 3.61 -18.77
N ASP A 71 22.29 4.71 -19.50
CA ASP A 71 23.64 5.22 -19.69
C ASP A 71 24.16 5.86 -18.40
N ALA A 72 25.09 5.10 -17.80
CA ALA A 72 26.15 5.50 -16.88
C ALA A 72 25.73 6.27 -15.63
N VAL A 73 25.35 5.52 -14.59
CA VAL A 73 25.77 5.89 -13.23
C VAL A 73 27.30 5.92 -13.23
N PRO A 74 27.98 7.04 -12.93
CA PRO A 74 29.41 6.98 -12.66
C PRO A 74 29.58 6.06 -11.45
N ALA A 75 30.32 4.98 -11.64
CA ALA A 75 30.64 4.01 -10.61
C ALA A 75 31.40 4.71 -9.47
N GLY A 76 30.65 5.22 -8.50
CA GLY A 76 31.13 5.40 -7.14
C GLY A 76 31.01 4.05 -6.45
N ASP A 77 32.09 3.61 -5.83
CA ASP A 77 32.27 2.32 -5.14
C ASP A 77 30.97 1.74 -4.56
N ALA A 78 30.36 0.84 -5.32
CA ALA A 78 29.35 -0.07 -4.81
C ALA A 78 30.10 -1.36 -4.39
N PRO A 79 29.85 -1.91 -3.19
CA PRO A 79 30.45 -3.18 -2.80
C PRO A 79 30.03 -4.25 -3.81
N ALA A 80 30.99 -5.07 -4.23
CA ALA A 80 30.78 -6.17 -5.17
C ALA A 80 29.70 -7.12 -4.65
N GLY A 81 28.49 -7.03 -5.21
CA GLY A 81 27.44 -8.03 -5.03
C GLY A 81 27.76 -9.29 -5.85
N PRO A 82 27.30 -10.48 -5.41
CA PRO A 82 27.67 -11.74 -6.04
C PRO A 82 27.07 -11.88 -7.45
N ALA A 83 27.72 -12.73 -8.23
CA ALA A 83 27.60 -12.92 -9.67
C ALA A 83 26.18 -13.02 -10.24
N ALA A 84 26.04 -12.46 -11.45
CA ALA A 84 24.88 -12.50 -12.31
C ALA A 84 24.48 -13.94 -12.70
N GLY A 85 23.51 -14.49 -11.98
CA GLY A 85 22.56 -15.48 -12.48
C GLY A 85 21.20 -14.82 -12.80
N PRO A 86 20.27 -15.50 -13.49
CA PRO A 86 18.89 -15.03 -13.57
C PRO A 86 18.38 -14.80 -12.13
N PRO A 87 17.73 -13.67 -11.86
CA PRO A 87 17.33 -13.32 -10.49
C PRO A 87 16.38 -14.40 -9.98
N ASP A 88 16.69 -14.95 -8.82
CA ASP A 88 15.86 -15.92 -8.13
C ASP A 88 14.44 -15.35 -7.99
N GLU A 89 13.44 -16.07 -8.51
CA GLU A 89 12.05 -15.64 -8.52
C GLU A 89 11.54 -15.37 -7.10
N ALA A 90 12.01 -16.14 -6.12
CA ALA A 90 11.70 -15.91 -4.71
C ALA A 90 12.29 -14.59 -4.21
N ALA A 91 13.53 -14.27 -4.56
CA ALA A 91 14.18 -13.01 -4.20
C ALA A 91 13.52 -11.80 -4.89
N VAL A 92 13.05 -11.94 -6.13
CA VAL A 92 12.31 -10.88 -6.84
C VAL A 92 10.96 -10.63 -6.18
N LEU A 93 10.22 -11.69 -5.82
CA LEU A 93 8.95 -11.57 -5.13
C LEU A 93 9.11 -10.93 -3.74
N GLU A 94 10.18 -11.27 -3.03
CA GLU A 94 10.49 -10.67 -1.73
C GLU A 94 10.86 -9.18 -1.85
N ALA A 95 11.65 -8.83 -2.87
CA ALA A 95 11.95 -7.44 -3.20
C ALA A 95 10.69 -6.64 -3.62
N TRP A 96 9.70 -7.29 -4.24
CA TRP A 96 8.42 -6.68 -4.60
C TRP A 96 7.46 -6.53 -3.41
N ARG A 97 7.55 -7.43 -2.42
CA ARG A 97 6.77 -7.36 -1.16
C ARG A 97 7.38 -6.40 -0.15
N SER A 98 8.69 -6.22 -0.20
CA SER A 98 9.41 -5.25 0.63
C SER A 98 8.89 -3.84 0.34
N PRO A 99 8.54 -3.06 1.38
CA PRO A 99 8.23 -1.65 1.22
C PRO A 99 9.37 -0.95 0.47
N LEU A 100 9.04 -0.12 -0.52
CA LEU A 100 10.03 0.64 -1.29
C LEU A 100 10.82 1.57 -0.36
N GLN A 101 11.96 1.09 0.12
CA GLN A 101 12.94 1.81 0.92
C GLN A 101 13.78 2.71 0.00
N ILE A 102 13.17 3.74 -0.59
CA ILE A 102 13.91 4.71 -1.40
C ILE A 102 14.62 5.65 -0.44
N ARG A 103 15.96 5.56 -0.36
CA ARG A 103 16.75 6.51 0.43
C ARG A 103 16.55 7.92 -0.14
N PRO A 104 16.25 8.94 0.70
CA PRO A 104 15.95 10.28 0.22
C PRO A 104 17.06 10.90 -0.65
N ASP A 105 18.33 10.60 -0.34
CA ASP A 105 19.48 11.06 -1.11
C ASP A 105 19.53 10.47 -2.54
N ASP A 106 19.12 9.21 -2.69
CA ASP A 106 19.08 8.57 -4.01
C ASP A 106 17.93 9.13 -4.85
N LEU A 107 16.82 9.48 -4.20
CA LEU A 107 15.71 10.17 -4.86
C LEU A 107 16.11 11.58 -5.32
N ALA A 108 16.83 12.34 -4.48
CA ALA A 108 17.33 13.67 -4.83
C ALA A 108 18.33 13.60 -6.01
N ARG A 109 19.27 12.65 -6.00
CA ARG A 109 20.21 12.42 -7.12
C ARG A 109 19.48 12.07 -8.41
N ARG A 110 18.47 11.21 -8.32
CA ARG A 110 17.66 10.82 -9.50
C ARG A 110 16.83 11.98 -10.04
N ALA A 111 16.29 12.83 -9.18
CA ALA A 111 15.58 14.04 -9.59
C ALA A 111 16.51 15.04 -10.33
N LEU A 112 17.75 15.23 -9.87
CA LEU A 112 18.76 16.05 -10.57
C LEU A 112 19.15 15.46 -11.92
N ALA A 113 19.36 14.16 -12.02
CA ALA A 113 19.65 13.50 -13.29
C ALA A 113 18.51 13.73 -14.31
N ASN A 114 17.26 13.59 -13.87
CA ASN A 114 16.09 13.88 -14.71
C ASN A 114 15.99 15.37 -15.08
N ALA A 115 16.35 16.29 -14.19
CA ALA A 115 16.41 17.72 -14.49
C ALA A 115 17.43 18.01 -15.61
N ALA A 116 18.60 17.38 -15.56
CA ALA A 116 19.63 17.51 -16.60
C ALA A 116 19.15 16.95 -17.96
N HIS A 117 18.44 15.82 -17.95
CA HIS A 117 17.80 15.30 -19.17
C HIS A 117 16.73 16.23 -19.73
N ALA A 118 15.85 16.77 -18.88
CA ALA A 118 14.81 17.72 -19.29
C ALA A 118 15.42 19.00 -19.90
N LEU A 119 16.56 19.47 -19.36
CA LEU A 119 17.29 20.61 -19.92
C LEU A 119 17.81 20.30 -21.34
N LYS A 120 18.43 19.13 -21.53
CA LYS A 120 18.90 18.67 -22.85
C LYS A 120 17.77 18.50 -23.87
N ALA A 121 16.58 18.15 -23.41
CA ALA A 121 15.38 18.01 -24.24
C ALA A 121 14.67 19.35 -24.56
N GLY A 122 15.16 20.49 -24.03
CA GLY A 122 14.53 21.80 -24.21
C GLY A 122 13.33 22.05 -23.30
N GLU A 123 13.07 21.17 -22.34
CA GLU A 123 11.97 21.30 -21.37
C GLU A 123 12.40 22.11 -20.14
N GLY A 124 12.81 23.36 -20.33
CA GLY A 124 13.41 24.19 -19.26
C GLY A 124 12.53 24.34 -18.00
N LEU A 125 11.21 24.46 -18.17
CA LEU A 125 10.28 24.59 -17.05
C LEU A 125 10.16 23.28 -16.24
N ASN A 126 10.31 22.13 -16.90
CA ASN A 126 10.33 20.82 -16.25
C ASN A 126 11.66 20.59 -15.51
N ALA A 127 12.78 20.98 -16.13
CA ALA A 127 14.10 20.94 -15.52
C ALA A 127 14.16 21.73 -14.20
N VAL A 128 13.60 22.95 -14.17
CA VAL A 128 13.56 23.78 -12.96
C VAL A 128 12.71 23.13 -11.85
N ARG A 129 11.56 22.55 -12.20
CA ARG A 129 10.70 21.85 -11.23
C ARG A 129 11.43 20.66 -10.60
N LEU A 130 12.11 19.86 -11.41
CA LEU A 130 12.86 18.68 -10.96
C LEU A 130 14.08 19.07 -10.11
N ALA A 131 14.81 20.13 -10.50
CA ALA A 131 15.93 20.64 -9.72
C ALA A 131 15.46 21.16 -8.34
N ARG A 132 14.34 21.91 -8.30
CA ARG A 132 13.77 22.40 -7.04
C ARG A 132 13.27 21.26 -6.16
N ALA A 133 12.66 20.23 -6.74
CA ALA A 133 12.25 19.05 -6.01
C ALA A 133 13.45 18.33 -5.38
N ALA A 134 14.57 18.18 -6.11
CA ALA A 134 15.78 17.60 -5.56
C ALA A 134 16.35 18.40 -4.37
N THR A 135 16.37 19.73 -4.48
CA THR A 135 16.83 20.61 -3.39
C THR A 135 15.96 20.48 -2.14
N GLU A 136 14.64 20.46 -2.30
CA GLU A 136 13.74 20.31 -1.15
C GLU A 136 13.86 18.91 -0.52
N ILE A 137 14.05 17.85 -1.33
CA ILE A 137 14.28 16.49 -0.80
C ILE A 137 15.57 16.45 0.02
N ALA A 138 16.67 17.01 -0.49
CA ALA A 138 17.94 17.04 0.24
C ALA A 138 17.87 17.88 1.52
N ARG A 139 17.17 19.02 1.47
CA ARG A 139 16.93 19.88 2.64
C ARG A 139 16.07 19.19 3.70
N LEU A 140 14.99 18.52 3.28
CA LEU A 140 14.15 17.77 4.21
C LEU A 140 14.92 16.59 4.79
N ASN A 141 15.77 15.92 4.01
CA ASN A 141 16.61 14.84 4.51
C ASN A 141 17.63 15.29 5.56
N SER A 142 18.16 16.52 5.46
CA SER A 142 19.11 17.03 6.46
C SER A 142 18.44 17.56 7.72
N VAL A 143 17.17 17.96 7.65
CA VAL A 143 16.40 18.50 8.78
C VAL A 143 15.65 17.40 9.52
N LEU A 144 15.12 16.42 8.80
CA LEU A 144 14.44 15.29 9.38
C LEU A 144 15.50 14.32 9.90
N GLU A 145 15.61 14.22 11.22
CA GLU A 145 16.27 13.10 11.85
C GLU A 145 15.38 11.87 11.61
N TRP A 146 15.59 11.23 10.46
CA TRP A 146 14.99 9.92 10.20
C TRP A 146 15.57 9.00 11.26
N ALA A 147 14.77 8.69 12.28
CA ALA A 147 15.11 7.65 13.24
C ALA A 147 15.38 6.39 12.42
N GLY A 148 16.66 6.08 12.25
CA GLY A 148 17.13 4.89 11.56
C GLY A 148 16.90 3.67 12.44
N GLU A 149 15.68 3.51 12.93
CA GLU A 149 15.29 2.26 13.55
C GLU A 149 15.15 1.27 12.41
N ASP A 150 16.15 0.40 12.31
CA ASP A 150 16.10 -0.73 11.37
C ASP A 150 14.78 -1.46 11.62
N PRO A 151 13.93 -1.67 10.59
CA PRO A 151 12.67 -2.39 10.77
C PRO A 151 12.87 -3.76 11.44
N ALA A 152 14.02 -4.42 11.23
CA ALA A 152 14.36 -5.66 11.92
C ALA A 152 14.59 -5.46 13.43
N GLU A 153 15.21 -4.34 13.83
CA GLU A 153 15.39 -4.00 15.25
C GLU A 153 14.07 -3.60 15.91
N ALA A 154 13.21 -2.87 15.19
CA ALA A 154 11.88 -2.50 15.67
C ALA A 154 11.00 -3.74 15.88
N GLU A 155 11.02 -4.69 14.94
CA GLU A 155 10.28 -5.95 15.04
C GLU A 155 10.84 -6.85 16.16
N ALA A 156 12.16 -6.92 16.32
CA ALA A 156 12.78 -7.63 17.44
C ALA A 156 12.42 -7.04 18.81
N ARG A 157 12.38 -5.70 18.94
CA ARG A 157 11.91 -5.03 20.16
C ARG A 157 10.45 -5.33 20.46
N PHE A 158 9.60 -5.31 19.42
CA PHE A 158 8.19 -5.63 19.55
C PHE A 158 7.97 -7.08 20.02
N GLU A 159 8.65 -8.05 19.40
CA GLU A 159 8.60 -9.46 19.80
C GLU A 159 9.12 -9.68 21.24
N ALA A 160 10.22 -9.01 21.62
CA ALA A 160 10.73 -9.06 22.99
C ALA A 160 9.71 -8.50 24.00
N GLY A 161 9.00 -7.42 23.65
CA GLY A 161 7.90 -6.88 24.44
C GLY A 161 6.74 -7.86 24.60
N GLN A 162 6.34 -8.54 23.51
CA GLN A 162 5.30 -9.56 23.53
C GLN A 162 5.70 -10.79 24.35
N ALA A 163 6.96 -11.21 24.31
CA ALA A 163 7.48 -12.29 25.12
C ALA A 163 7.43 -11.94 26.63
N MET A 164 7.86 -10.73 27.00
CA MET A 164 7.77 -10.25 28.38
C MET A 164 6.32 -10.14 28.86
N MET A 165 5.41 -9.62 28.02
CA MET A 165 3.98 -9.54 28.35
C MET A 165 3.38 -10.94 28.56
N ARG A 166 3.69 -11.91 27.69
CA ARG A 166 3.25 -13.31 27.85
C ARG A 166 3.77 -13.94 29.14
N MET A 167 5.03 -13.67 29.50
CA MET A 167 5.58 -14.12 30.79
C MET A 167 4.83 -13.52 31.97
N PHE A 168 4.61 -12.21 31.97
CA PHE A 168 3.89 -11.52 33.04
C PHE A 168 2.45 -12.03 33.19
N LEU A 169 1.72 -12.19 32.08
CA LEU A 169 0.38 -12.75 32.09
C LEU A 169 0.35 -14.18 32.63
N ARG A 170 1.34 -15.00 32.27
CA ARG A 170 1.47 -16.38 32.77
C ARG A 170 1.73 -16.40 34.26
N GLU A 171 2.66 -15.60 34.76
CA GLU A 171 2.97 -15.49 36.18
C GLU A 171 1.75 -15.04 36.99
N ARG A 172 1.05 -14.01 36.49
CA ARG A 172 -0.17 -13.50 37.14
C ARG A 172 -1.29 -14.54 37.15
N ALA A 173 -1.48 -15.28 36.07
CA ALA A 173 -2.47 -16.36 36.01
C ALA A 173 -2.13 -17.50 36.98
N LEU A 174 -0.85 -17.85 37.14
CA LEU A 174 -0.42 -18.88 38.09
C LEU A 174 -0.66 -18.44 39.54
N ASN A 175 -0.33 -17.19 39.88
CA ASN A 175 -0.58 -16.66 41.21
C ASN A 175 -2.09 -16.64 41.54
N LEU A 176 -2.91 -16.20 40.58
CA LEU A 176 -4.37 -16.23 40.73
C LEU A 176 -4.90 -17.66 40.92
N ALA A 177 -4.40 -18.62 40.15
CA ALA A 177 -4.77 -20.03 40.30
C ALA A 177 -4.37 -20.58 41.68
N GLN A 178 -3.19 -20.22 42.20
CA GLN A 178 -2.78 -20.60 43.56
C GLN A 178 -3.68 -19.97 44.63
N ASP A 179 -4.06 -18.70 44.47
CA ASP A 179 -4.97 -18.02 45.39
C ASP A 179 -6.34 -18.69 45.44
N LEU A 180 -6.88 -19.05 44.27
CA LEU A 180 -8.14 -19.79 44.16
C LEU A 180 -8.06 -21.17 44.83
N VAL A 181 -6.98 -21.93 44.58
CA VAL A 181 -6.78 -23.26 45.19
C VAL A 181 -6.60 -23.17 46.71
N ALA A 182 -5.94 -22.11 47.20
CA ALA A 182 -5.75 -21.86 48.62
C ALA A 182 -7.01 -21.28 49.31
N GLY A 183 -8.09 -21.01 48.58
CA GLY A 183 -9.31 -20.41 49.10
C GLY A 183 -9.13 -18.95 49.55
N ARG A 184 -8.11 -18.25 49.02
CA ARG A 184 -7.89 -16.84 49.29
C ARG A 184 -8.82 -15.99 48.42
N ASP A 185 -9.23 -14.84 48.97
CA ASP A 185 -10.02 -13.88 48.22
C ASP A 185 -9.25 -13.35 47.01
N LEU A 186 -9.91 -13.23 45.86
CA LEU A 186 -9.27 -12.64 44.69
C LEU A 186 -8.91 -11.17 44.97
N PRO A 187 -7.82 -10.67 44.37
CA PRO A 187 -7.41 -9.26 44.48
C PRO A 187 -8.55 -8.29 44.11
N PRO A 188 -8.54 -7.06 44.68
CA PRO A 188 -9.66 -6.11 44.57
C PRO A 188 -9.96 -5.65 43.12
N GLU A 189 -8.97 -5.72 42.25
CA GLU A 189 -9.09 -5.46 40.81
C GLU A 189 -9.90 -6.52 40.03
N TYR A 190 -10.27 -7.64 40.66
CA TYR A 190 -11.07 -8.71 40.08
C TYR A 190 -12.46 -8.84 40.72
N GLU A 191 -12.92 -7.87 41.52
CA GLU A 191 -14.25 -7.91 42.16
C GLU A 191 -15.39 -8.02 41.14
N ASP A 192 -15.32 -7.29 40.03
CA ASP A 192 -16.31 -7.39 38.95
C ASP A 192 -16.36 -8.82 38.37
N LEU A 193 -15.19 -9.46 38.25
CA LEU A 193 -15.06 -10.83 37.76
C LEU A 193 -15.58 -11.85 38.78
N LYS A 194 -15.46 -11.59 40.10
CA LYS A 194 -16.11 -12.39 41.15
C LYS A 194 -17.64 -12.35 41.01
N ILE A 195 -18.20 -11.16 40.80
CA ILE A 195 -19.65 -10.97 40.61
C ILE A 195 -20.12 -11.75 39.38
N GLU A 196 -19.37 -11.68 38.29
CA GLU A 196 -19.69 -12.38 37.04
C GLU A 196 -19.59 -13.91 37.19
N LEU A 197 -18.55 -14.43 37.84
CA LEU A 197 -18.42 -15.86 38.12
C LEU A 197 -19.54 -16.39 39.01
N ALA A 198 -19.93 -15.65 40.05
CA ALA A 198 -21.05 -16.03 40.92
C ALA A 198 -22.37 -16.09 40.14
N ARG A 199 -22.59 -15.15 39.21
CA ARG A 199 -23.74 -15.16 38.32
C ARG A 199 -23.73 -16.39 37.41
N LEU A 200 -22.60 -16.72 36.80
CA LEU A 200 -22.47 -17.91 35.93
C LEU A 200 -22.68 -19.22 36.71
N ALA A 201 -22.17 -19.31 37.94
CA ALA A 201 -22.39 -20.46 38.80
C ALA A 201 -23.89 -20.65 39.15
N ALA A 202 -24.60 -19.56 39.45
CA ALA A 202 -26.05 -19.61 39.71
C ALA A 202 -26.84 -20.06 38.47
N VAL A 203 -26.44 -19.59 37.27
CA VAL A 203 -27.06 -20.03 36.01
C VAL A 203 -26.79 -21.51 35.75
N ARG A 204 -25.56 -21.99 35.97
CA ARG A 204 -25.23 -23.41 35.83
C ARG A 204 -26.01 -24.29 36.81
N ALA A 205 -26.08 -23.90 38.08
CA ALA A 205 -26.86 -24.62 39.08
C ALA A 205 -28.37 -24.66 38.75
N ALA A 206 -28.92 -23.59 38.19
CA ALA A 206 -30.31 -23.55 37.71
C ALA A 206 -30.54 -24.47 36.51
N ALA A 207 -29.57 -24.56 35.59
CA ALA A 207 -29.62 -25.48 34.44
C ALA A 207 -29.54 -26.94 34.89
N GLU A 208 -28.61 -27.28 35.79
CA GLU A 208 -28.47 -28.63 36.36
C GLU A 208 -29.72 -29.06 37.15
N ALA A 209 -30.35 -28.14 37.89
CA ALA A 209 -31.62 -28.40 38.58
C ALA A 209 -32.80 -28.62 37.61
N ALA A 210 -32.82 -27.92 36.47
CA ALA A 210 -33.83 -28.10 35.43
C ALA A 210 -33.65 -29.42 34.67
N GLU A 211 -32.42 -29.85 34.43
CA GLU A 211 -32.11 -31.15 33.81
C GLU A 211 -32.42 -32.32 34.76
N GLY A 212 -32.11 -32.20 36.06
CA GLY A 212 -32.46 -33.20 37.07
C GLY A 212 -33.97 -33.40 37.27
N ALA A 213 -34.76 -32.33 37.15
CA ALA A 213 -36.22 -32.39 37.23
C ALA A 213 -36.91 -33.00 36.00
N GLY A 214 -36.19 -33.13 34.86
CA GLY A 214 -36.69 -33.77 33.65
C GLY A 214 -36.41 -35.28 33.53
N GLY A 215 -35.65 -35.86 34.48
CA GLY A 215 -35.22 -37.26 34.46
C GLY A 215 -35.99 -38.22 35.38
N GLU A 216 -36.84 -37.73 36.27
CA GLU A 216 -37.80 -38.54 37.05
C GLU A 216 -39.20 -38.42 36.42
N GLY A 217 -39.41 -39.14 35.32
CA GLY A 217 -40.70 -39.30 34.64
C GLY A 217 -40.88 -40.70 34.11
#